data_AF-A0AAD8DJ50-F1
#
_entry.id   AF-A0AAD8DJ50-F1
#
_cell.length_a   1.000
_cell.length_b   1.000
_cell.length_c   1.000
_cell.angle_alpha   90.00
_cell.angle_beta   90.00
_cell.angle_gamma   90.00
#
_symmetry.space_group_name_H-M   'P 1'
#
loop_
_entity.id
_entity.type
_entity.pdbx_description
1 polymer ?
#
loop_
_entity_poly.entity_id
_entity_poly.type
_entity_poly.pdbx_seq_one_letter_code
_entity_poly.pdbx_strand_id
1 'polypeptide(L)'
;MNLFQELKEEDQFTGDFLDKSLIQFCYMKLLQDKLNTVAHIWNTHPIHAQRNRTTPHGRPLIMYTLPHLYGVADHLCPSSRDEILNCEEECLTRRNYPCDKTVFELCSLLMVERGLDPPGDIDQATHLYITLKEEIWNLL
;
A
#
# COMPACT_ATOMS: atom_id res chain seq x y z
N MET A 1 0.78 2.62 20.41
CA MET A 1 1.14 1.20 20.25
C MET A 1 1.86 1.11 18.91
N ASN A 2 3.12 0.67 18.93
CA ASN A 2 3.99 0.68 17.75
C ASN A 2 4.35 -0.77 17.46
N LEU A 3 3.56 -1.41 16.59
CA LEU A 3 3.62 -2.84 16.31
C LEU A 3 5.04 -3.35 16.01
N PHE A 4 5.80 -2.66 15.15
CA PHE A 4 7.15 -3.08 14.81
C PHE A 4 8.15 -2.89 15.95
N GLN A 5 7.87 -1.95 16.85
CA GLN A 5 8.66 -1.79 18.07
C GLN A 5 8.38 -2.93 19.04
N GLU A 6 7.12 -3.32 19.21
CA GLU A 6 6.71 -4.47 20.04
C GLU A 6 7.32 -5.78 19.52
N LEU A 7 7.21 -6.04 18.21
CA LEU A 7 7.86 -7.20 17.58
C LEU A 7 9.37 -7.23 17.79
N LYS A 8 10.01 -6.05 17.83
CA LYS A 8 11.44 -5.95 18.11
C LYS A 8 11.77 -6.19 19.58
N GLU A 9 10.94 -5.68 20.49
CA GLU A 9 11.09 -5.90 21.94
C GLU A 9 10.89 -7.38 22.31
N GLU A 10 10.08 -8.12 21.55
CA GLU A 10 9.85 -9.55 21.68
C GLU A 10 10.86 -10.43 20.92
N ASP A 11 11.92 -9.84 20.34
CA ASP A 11 12.93 -10.52 19.50
C ASP A 11 12.35 -11.24 18.26
N GLN A 12 11.13 -10.88 17.86
CA GLN A 12 10.44 -11.42 16.68
C GLN A 12 10.78 -10.67 15.39
N PHE A 13 11.53 -9.56 15.47
CA PHE A 13 11.91 -8.75 14.33
C PHE A 13 13.35 -8.23 14.43
N THR A 14 14.20 -8.69 13.51
CA THR A 14 15.60 -8.28 13.35
C THR A 14 15.77 -7.27 12.21
N GLY A 15 14.83 -7.25 11.26
CA GLY A 15 14.89 -6.40 10.07
C GLY A 15 15.86 -6.90 9.00
N ASP A 16 16.18 -8.20 9.04
CA ASP A 16 16.93 -8.89 7.99
C ASP A 16 16.14 -8.99 6.67
N PHE A 17 16.72 -9.69 5.69
CA PHE A 17 16.09 -9.87 4.39
C PHE A 17 14.74 -10.61 4.48
N LEU A 18 14.66 -11.65 5.32
CA LEU A 18 13.47 -12.47 5.45
C LEU A 18 12.36 -11.67 6.13
N ASP A 19 12.67 -11.00 7.23
CA ASP A 19 11.71 -10.17 7.97
C ASP A 19 11.11 -9.07 7.10
N LYS A 20 11.94 -8.36 6.33
CA LYS A 20 11.47 -7.33 5.39
C LYS A 20 10.54 -7.92 4.33
N SER A 21 10.90 -9.08 3.79
CA SER A 21 10.11 -9.76 2.76
C SER A 21 8.78 -10.28 3.31
N LEU A 22 8.77 -10.82 4.54
CA LEU A 22 7.57 -11.31 5.21
C LEU A 22 6.62 -10.18 5.61
N ILE A 23 7.16 -9.04 6.09
CA ILE A 23 6.34 -7.85 6.35
C ILE A 23 5.69 -7.36 5.06
N GLN A 24 6.47 -7.26 3.97
CA GLN A 24 5.91 -6.89 2.68
C GLN A 24 4.81 -7.87 2.24
N PHE A 25 5.05 -9.18 2.36
CA PHE A 25 4.07 -10.21 2.03
C PHE A 25 2.76 -10.06 2.83
N CYS A 26 2.85 -9.91 4.15
CA CYS A 26 1.68 -9.91 5.03
C CYS A 26 0.93 -8.57 5.06
N TYR A 27 1.63 -7.43 4.94
CA TYR A 27 1.04 -6.11 5.21
C TYR A 27 0.80 -5.25 3.97
N MET A 28 1.49 -5.50 2.84
CA MET A 28 1.46 -4.58 1.70
C MET A 28 0.05 -4.39 1.14
N LYS A 29 -0.74 -5.48 1.07
CA LYS A 29 -2.14 -5.41 0.63
C LYS A 29 -2.99 -4.53 1.55
N LEU A 30 -2.87 -4.70 2.87
CA LEU A 30 -3.61 -3.91 3.85
C LEU A 30 -3.26 -2.43 3.77
N LEU A 31 -1.98 -2.11 3.60
CA LEU A 31 -1.52 -0.74 3.40
C LEU A 31 -2.10 -0.15 2.11
N GLN A 32 -2.03 -0.89 0.99
CA GLN A 32 -2.57 -0.44 -0.28
C GLN A 32 -4.08 -0.22 -0.21
N ASP A 33 -4.83 -1.11 0.41
CA ASP A 33 -6.28 -1.01 0.56
C ASP A 33 -6.67 0.21 1.43
N LYS A 34 -5.90 0.51 2.48
CA LYS A 34 -6.05 1.74 3.28
C LYS A 34 -5.73 3.00 2.48
N LEU A 35 -4.63 3.02 1.73
CA LEU A 35 -4.27 4.15 0.87
C LEU A 35 -5.32 4.40 -0.22
N ASN A 36 -5.82 3.34 -0.85
CA ASN A 36 -6.90 3.42 -1.82
C ASN A 36 -8.18 4.00 -1.20
N THR A 37 -8.51 3.59 0.03
CA THR A 37 -9.65 4.13 0.77
C THR A 37 -9.49 5.63 1.04
N VAL A 38 -8.32 6.06 1.52
CA VAL A 38 -8.03 7.48 1.77
C VAL A 38 -8.12 8.28 0.48
N ALA A 39 -7.51 7.79 -0.60
CA ALA A 39 -7.59 8.43 -1.91
C ALA A 39 -9.04 8.54 -2.40
N HIS A 40 -9.85 7.49 -2.23
CA HIS A 40 -11.26 7.50 -2.59
C HIS A 40 -12.06 8.54 -1.79
N ILE A 41 -11.92 8.54 -0.46
CA ILE A 41 -12.60 9.51 0.41
C ILE A 41 -12.18 10.94 0.04
N TRP A 42 -10.88 11.18 -0.11
CA TRP A 42 -10.36 12.48 -0.52
C TRP A 42 -10.90 12.92 -1.87
N ASN A 43 -10.87 12.05 -2.88
CA ASN A 43 -11.29 12.42 -4.23
C ASN A 43 -12.80 12.65 -4.35
N THR A 44 -13.59 11.99 -3.50
CA THR A 44 -15.05 12.04 -3.60
C THR A 44 -15.71 13.00 -2.61
N HIS A 45 -15.06 13.39 -1.52
CA HIS A 45 -15.75 14.22 -0.51
C HIS A 45 -16.23 15.57 -1.09
N PRO A 46 -17.45 16.01 -0.74
CA PRO A 46 -17.95 17.31 -1.15
C PRO A 46 -17.34 18.42 -0.29
N ILE A 47 -16.65 19.36 -0.93
CA ILE A 47 -16.25 20.63 -0.32
C ILE A 47 -17.42 21.59 -0.44
N HIS A 48 -18.03 21.92 0.69
CA HIS A 48 -19.19 22.81 0.75
C HIS A 48 -18.80 24.28 0.55
N ALA A 49 -19.63 25.00 -0.22
CA ALA A 49 -19.52 26.44 -0.36
C ALA A 49 -19.77 27.14 0.98
N GLN A 50 -18.85 28.02 1.40
CA GLN A 50 -19.01 28.85 2.59
C GLN A 50 -19.56 30.23 2.22
N ARG A 51 -20.51 30.73 3.01
CA ARG A 51 -21.38 31.88 2.65
C ARG A 51 -20.66 33.22 2.41
N ASN A 52 -19.36 33.35 2.71
CA ASN A 52 -18.58 34.59 2.61
C ASN A 52 -17.10 34.36 2.18
N ARG A 53 -16.79 33.27 1.48
CA ARG A 53 -15.41 33.00 1.02
C ARG A 53 -15.38 32.72 -0.48
N THR A 54 -14.35 33.24 -1.15
CA THR A 54 -13.94 32.88 -2.52
C THR A 54 -13.29 31.49 -2.60
N THR A 55 -13.42 30.67 -1.55
CA THR A 55 -12.83 29.34 -1.50
C THR A 55 -13.52 28.43 -2.51
N PRO A 56 -12.76 27.67 -3.32
CA PRO A 56 -13.34 26.75 -4.27
C PRO A 56 -14.15 25.66 -3.56
N HIS A 57 -15.25 25.25 -4.20
CA HIS A 57 -16.21 24.26 -3.70
C HIS A 57 -16.46 23.23 -4.79
N GLY A 58 -16.89 22.03 -4.43
CA GLY A 58 -17.05 20.92 -5.37
C GLY A 58 -16.40 19.63 -4.88
N ARG A 59 -16.16 18.69 -5.79
CA ARG A 59 -15.45 17.44 -5.46
C ARG A 59 -14.01 17.55 -5.96
N PRO A 60 -13.00 17.23 -5.12
CA PRO A 60 -11.59 17.35 -5.50
C PRO A 60 -11.25 16.67 -6.83
N LEU A 61 -11.80 15.49 -7.11
CA LEU A 61 -11.56 14.79 -8.37
C LEU A 61 -12.03 15.62 -9.59
N ILE A 62 -13.22 16.22 -9.52
CA ILE A 62 -13.77 17.01 -10.62
C ILE A 62 -13.03 18.34 -10.75
N MET A 63 -12.68 18.96 -9.62
CA MET A 63 -11.90 20.19 -9.60
C MET A 63 -10.51 19.99 -10.22
N TYR A 64 -9.88 18.84 -9.97
CA TYR A 64 -8.58 18.48 -10.54
C TYR A 64 -8.66 18.11 -12.03
N THR A 65 -9.65 17.30 -12.42
CA THR A 65 -9.76 16.77 -13.79
C THR A 65 -10.42 17.73 -14.77
N LEU A 66 -11.33 18.58 -14.30
CA LEU A 66 -12.13 19.49 -15.12
C LEU A 66 -12.14 20.91 -14.51
N PRO A 67 -10.97 21.56 -14.35
CA PRO A 67 -10.86 22.88 -13.72
C PRO A 67 -11.72 23.95 -14.41
N HIS A 68 -11.93 23.83 -15.73
CA HIS A 68 -12.74 24.76 -16.53
C HIS A 68 -14.21 24.83 -16.08
N LEU A 69 -14.77 23.77 -15.48
CA LEU A 69 -16.13 23.79 -14.92
C LEU A 69 -16.26 24.74 -13.72
N TYR A 70 -15.15 25.10 -13.09
CA TYR A 70 -15.06 26.02 -11.97
C TYR A 70 -14.53 27.41 -12.39
N GLY A 71 -14.40 27.67 -13.69
CA GLY A 71 -13.89 28.94 -14.21
C GLY A 71 -12.41 29.19 -13.93
N VAL A 72 -11.63 28.13 -13.66
CA VAL A 72 -10.19 28.22 -13.43
C VAL A 72 -9.41 27.53 -14.55
N ALA A 73 -8.18 28.00 -14.79
CA ALA A 73 -7.30 27.43 -15.79
C ALA A 73 -6.74 26.08 -15.35
N ASP A 74 -6.42 25.22 -16.32
CA ASP A 74 -5.65 24.01 -16.07
C ASP A 74 -4.17 24.38 -15.88
N HIS A 75 -3.58 23.86 -14.80
CA HIS A 75 -2.17 24.07 -14.43
C HIS A 75 -1.39 22.74 -14.36
N LEU A 76 -1.94 21.65 -14.91
CA LEU A 76 -1.23 20.38 -15.00
C LEU A 76 -0.03 20.50 -15.94
N CYS A 77 1.08 19.87 -15.54
CA CYS A 77 2.24 19.69 -16.39
C CYS A 77 2.10 18.32 -17.07
N PRO A 78 1.78 18.25 -18.37
CA PRO A 78 1.64 16.98 -19.06
C PRO A 78 3.00 16.30 -19.17
N SER A 79 3.09 15.06 -18.71
CA SER A 79 4.25 14.19 -18.96
C SER A 79 4.02 13.38 -20.23
N SER A 80 5.04 13.31 -21.07
CA SER A 80 5.05 12.44 -22.25
C SER A 80 5.04 10.97 -21.83
N ARG A 81 4.58 10.10 -22.75
CA ARG A 81 4.59 8.66 -22.51
C ARG A 81 6.00 8.13 -22.27
N ASP A 82 7.00 8.67 -22.96
CA ASP A 82 8.39 8.25 -22.83
C ASP A 82 8.98 8.66 -21.47
N GLU A 83 8.65 9.85 -20.95
CA GLU A 83 9.03 10.26 -19.59
C GLU A 83 8.40 9.34 -18.54
N ILE A 84 7.14 8.94 -18.73
CA ILE A 84 6.44 8.02 -17.83
C ILE A 84 7.13 6.64 -17.87
N LEU A 85 7.42 6.11 -19.06
CA LEU A 85 8.06 4.80 -19.22
C LEU A 85 9.47 4.77 -18.62
N ASN A 86 10.27 5.82 -18.85
CA ASN A 86 11.59 5.95 -18.24
C ASN A 86 11.49 5.98 -16.71
N CYS A 87 10.52 6.70 -16.15
CA CYS A 87 10.28 6.69 -14.70
C CYS A 87 9.82 5.30 -14.21
N GLU A 88 8.97 4.61 -14.97
CA GLU A 88 8.49 3.26 -14.61
C GLU A 88 9.62 2.22 -14.61
N GLU A 89 10.59 2.33 -15.52
CA GLU A 89 11.76 1.43 -15.56
C GLU A 89 12.65 1.60 -14.31
N GLU A 90 12.84 2.84 -13.86
CA GLU A 90 13.58 3.17 -12.64
C GLU A 90 12.79 2.86 -11.36
N CYS A 91 11.45 2.73 -11.46
CA CYS A 91 10.61 2.28 -10.36
C CYS A 91 10.78 0.77 -10.19
N LEU A 92 11.64 0.37 -9.24
CA LEU A 92 11.85 -1.02 -8.78
C LEU A 92 10.57 -1.77 -8.32
N THR A 93 9.38 -1.15 -8.41
CA THR A 93 8.20 -1.37 -7.57
C THR A 93 6.96 -1.87 -8.31
N ARG A 94 7.03 -2.22 -9.60
CA ARG A 94 5.96 -2.98 -10.26
C ARG A 94 6.31 -4.46 -10.39
N ARG A 95 6.79 -5.05 -9.29
CA ARG A 95 6.83 -6.50 -9.19
C ARG A 95 5.37 -6.98 -9.06
N ASN A 96 5.01 -8.07 -9.75
CA ASN A 96 3.68 -8.70 -9.64
C ASN A 96 3.38 -9.26 -8.23
N TYR A 97 4.34 -9.13 -7.32
CA TYR A 97 4.37 -9.71 -5.99
C TYR A 97 4.88 -8.63 -5.00
N PRO A 98 4.35 -8.62 -3.76
CA PRO A 98 4.60 -7.56 -2.79
C PRO A 98 6.03 -7.55 -2.22
N CYS A 99 6.78 -8.65 -2.34
CA CYS A 99 8.10 -8.85 -1.74
C CYS A 99 9.12 -9.46 -2.72
N ASP A 100 10.15 -10.15 -2.23
CA ASP A 100 10.99 -10.95 -3.11
C ASP A 100 10.20 -12.10 -3.76
N LYS A 101 10.51 -12.43 -5.02
CA LYS A 101 9.77 -13.46 -5.78
C LYS A 101 9.85 -14.82 -5.10
N THR A 102 11.03 -15.21 -4.63
CA THR A 102 11.27 -16.54 -4.04
C THR A 102 10.53 -16.66 -2.72
N VAL A 103 10.59 -15.61 -1.90
CA VAL A 103 9.87 -15.56 -0.63
C VAL A 103 8.36 -15.57 -0.86
N PHE A 104 7.86 -14.83 -1.86
CA PHE A 104 6.44 -14.82 -2.23
C PHE A 104 5.95 -16.22 -2.63
N GLU A 105 6.68 -16.91 -3.52
CA GLU A 105 6.33 -18.25 -3.99
C GLU A 105 6.34 -19.26 -2.84
N LEU A 106 7.38 -19.22 -1.99
CA LEU A 106 7.49 -20.08 -0.80
C LEU A 106 6.33 -19.84 0.19
N CYS A 107 6.05 -18.59 0.53
CA CYS A 107 4.96 -18.26 1.45
C CYS A 107 3.61 -18.68 0.88
N SER A 108 3.40 -18.47 -0.42
CA SER A 108 2.16 -18.88 -1.09
C SER A 108 1.95 -20.40 -1.03
N LEU A 109 3.01 -21.18 -1.22
CA LEU A 109 2.96 -22.65 -1.09
C LEU A 109 2.67 -23.06 0.36
N LEU A 110 3.38 -22.49 1.33
CA LEU A 110 3.16 -22.77 2.75
C LEU A 110 1.73 -22.45 3.18
N MET A 111 1.18 -21.34 2.73
CA MET A 111 -0.21 -20.98 3.02
C MET A 111 -1.20 -22.01 2.48
N VAL A 112 -1.00 -22.49 1.24
CA VAL A 112 -1.85 -23.53 0.66
C VAL A 112 -1.72 -24.85 1.42
N GLU A 113 -0.50 -25.28 1.74
CA GLU A 113 -0.24 -26.54 2.44
C GLU A 113 -0.79 -26.56 3.87
N ARG A 114 -0.71 -25.42 4.56
CA ARG A 114 -1.16 -25.27 5.95
C ARG A 114 -2.60 -24.77 6.09
N GLY A 115 -3.27 -24.44 4.98
CA GLY A 115 -4.62 -23.88 5.00
C GLY A 115 -4.71 -22.50 5.66
N LEU A 116 -3.70 -21.65 5.44
CA LEU A 116 -3.66 -20.28 5.96
C LEU A 116 -4.31 -19.32 4.97
N ASP A 117 -5.08 -18.37 5.49
CA ASP A 117 -5.77 -17.34 4.71
C ASP A 117 -4.96 -16.03 4.63
N PRO A 118 -5.15 -15.24 3.57
CA PRO A 118 -4.57 -13.89 3.50
C PRO A 118 -5.17 -12.99 4.60
N PRO A 119 -4.37 -12.09 5.20
CA PRO A 119 -4.82 -11.32 6.35
C PRO A 119 -5.77 -10.19 5.94
N GLY A 120 -6.85 -10.01 6.70
CA GLY A 120 -7.83 -8.94 6.54
C GLY A 120 -7.61 -7.72 7.45
N ASP A 121 -6.80 -7.87 8.50
CA ASP A 121 -6.49 -6.82 9.45
C ASP A 121 -5.04 -6.93 9.98
N ILE A 122 -4.66 -5.98 10.83
CA ILE A 122 -3.29 -5.89 11.37
C ILE A 122 -2.96 -7.10 12.24
N ASP A 123 -3.91 -7.58 13.04
CA ASP A 123 -3.69 -8.68 13.98
C ASP A 123 -3.48 -9.99 13.22
N GLN A 124 -4.31 -10.25 12.20
CA GLN A 124 -4.16 -11.38 11.28
C GLN A 124 -2.83 -11.32 10.51
N ALA A 125 -2.41 -10.13 10.06
CA ALA A 125 -1.13 -9.97 9.37
C ALA A 125 0.07 -10.23 10.29
N THR A 126 -0.05 -9.83 11.57
CA THR A 126 0.97 -10.12 12.59
C THR A 126 1.06 -11.60 12.86
N HIS A 127 -0.08 -12.26 13.05
CA HIS A 127 -0.12 -13.71 13.24
C HIS A 127 0.48 -14.46 12.04
N LEU A 128 0.07 -14.11 10.82
CA LEU A 128 0.60 -14.73 9.61
C LEU A 128 2.12 -14.53 9.46
N TYR A 129 2.62 -13.34 9.79
CA TYR A 129 4.05 -13.03 9.79
C TYR A 129 4.83 -13.97 10.73
N ILE A 130 4.38 -14.12 11.97
CA ILE A 130 5.03 -14.97 12.97
C ILE A 130 4.98 -16.44 12.51
N THR A 131 3.81 -16.93 12.08
CA THR A 131 3.64 -18.31 11.62
C THR A 131 4.54 -18.64 10.43
N LEU A 132 4.56 -17.79 9.40
CA LEU A 132 5.40 -18.03 8.22
C LEU A 132 6.89 -17.97 8.56
N LYS A 133 7.30 -17.08 9.48
CA LYS A 133 8.67 -17.02 9.94
C LYS A 133 9.07 -18.33 10.62
N GLU A 134 8.27 -18.85 11.54
CA GLU A 134 8.53 -20.14 12.21
C GLU A 134 8.57 -21.31 11.23
N GLU A 135 7.62 -21.39 10.29
CA GLU A 135 7.59 -22.45 9.27
C GLU A 135 8.85 -22.43 8.39
N ILE A 136 9.29 -21.25 7.96
CA ILE A 136 10.52 -21.12 7.15
C ILE A 136 11.76 -21.48 7.96
N TRP A 137 11.82 -21.08 9.24
CA TRP A 137 12.93 -21.46 10.13
C TRP A 137 13.00 -22.97 10.37
N ASN A 138 11.87 -23.67 10.43
CA ASN A 138 11.83 -25.12 10.58
C ASN A 138 12.27 -25.89 9.32
N LEU A 139 12.34 -25.22 8.16
CA LEU A 139 12.82 -25.79 6.90
C LEU A 139 14.34 -25.62 6.69
N LEU A 140 15.01 -24.79 7.50
CA LEU A 140 16.45 -24.50 7.45
C LEU A 140 17.23 -25.34 8.47
#